data_AF-A0A8J6NIN7-F1
#
_entry.id   AF-A0A8J6NIN7-F1
#
_cell.length_a   1.000
_cell.length_b   1.000
_cell.length_c   1.000
_cell.angle_alpha   90.00
_cell.angle_beta   90.00
_cell.angle_gamma   90.00
#
_symmetry.space_group_name_H-M   'P 1'
#
loop_
_entity.id
_entity.type
_entity.pdbx_description
1 polymer ?
#
loop_
_entity_poly.entity_id
_entity_poly.type
_entity_poly.pdbx_seq_one_letter_code
_entity_poly.pdbx_strand_id
1 'polypeptide(L)'
;MQRNAIWLFLFLSFSTSGYLSKNHDQGVMPDFLDESPCTELSVSEEGIICKVGEPFWYTRLFLPFPHLYVDEERIDSIRAFPSSSVSETIEFLKTPREEDASFLELKRVRLTLSFQPITPTYLMPYISDIWPFWGGNRVPYAAEWELSYLLLVGEDWEERLSSGKITPTDIPDLQDHLAADADFNNNPSAFWNYQVELSK
;
A
#
# COMPACT_ATOMS: atom_id res chain seq x y z
N MET A 1 0.82 -58.32 -11.37
CA MET A 1 0.92 -56.98 -11.99
C MET A 1 -0.33 -56.19 -11.62
N GLN A 2 -0.26 -55.41 -10.55
CA GLN A 2 -1.37 -54.62 -10.01
C GLN A 2 -1.15 -53.17 -10.45
N ARG A 3 -2.03 -52.63 -11.29
CA ARG A 3 -2.03 -51.21 -11.69
C ARG A 3 -2.91 -50.45 -10.68
N ASN A 4 -2.28 -49.76 -9.75
CA ASN A 4 -2.97 -48.77 -8.91
C ASN A 4 -3.02 -47.44 -9.68
N ALA A 5 -4.22 -47.02 -10.06
CA ALA A 5 -4.49 -45.68 -10.54
C ALA A 5 -4.64 -44.76 -9.32
N ILE A 6 -3.74 -43.79 -9.19
CA ILE A 6 -3.82 -42.74 -8.16
C ILE A 6 -4.64 -41.61 -8.77
N TRP A 7 -5.83 -41.36 -8.22
CA TRP A 7 -6.62 -40.16 -8.50
C TRP A 7 -6.18 -39.04 -7.55
N LEU A 8 -5.46 -38.04 -8.07
CA LEU A 8 -5.25 -36.76 -7.39
C LEU A 8 -6.48 -35.88 -7.64
N PHE A 9 -7.26 -35.60 -6.59
CA PHE A 9 -8.22 -34.51 -6.59
C PHE A 9 -7.51 -33.22 -6.18
N LEU A 10 -7.19 -32.38 -7.17
CA LEU A 10 -6.79 -30.98 -6.97
C LEU A 10 -8.07 -30.16 -6.80
N PHE A 11 -8.41 -29.78 -5.56
CA PHE A 11 -9.36 -28.70 -5.31
C PHE A 11 -8.64 -27.38 -5.56
N LEU A 12 -8.73 -26.89 -6.80
CA LEU A 12 -8.47 -25.50 -7.13
C LEU A 12 -9.71 -24.68 -6.73
N SER A 13 -9.72 -24.17 -5.51
CA SER A 13 -10.64 -23.10 -5.13
C SER A 13 -10.19 -21.81 -5.80
N PHE A 14 -10.61 -21.61 -7.05
CA PHE A 14 -10.64 -20.29 -7.68
C PHE A 14 -11.72 -19.47 -6.96
N SER A 15 -11.31 -18.59 -6.06
CA SER A 15 -12.18 -17.53 -5.55
C SER A 15 -12.36 -16.53 -6.69
N THR A 16 -13.39 -16.72 -7.51
CA THR A 16 -13.84 -15.70 -8.45
C THR A 16 -14.58 -14.65 -7.63
N SER A 17 -13.87 -13.60 -7.22
CA SER A 17 -14.48 -12.38 -6.71
C SER A 17 -15.22 -11.71 -7.87
N GLY A 18 -16.40 -12.24 -8.17
CA GLY A 18 -17.34 -11.66 -9.10
C GLY A 18 -17.87 -10.37 -8.48
N TYR A 19 -17.57 -9.25 -9.15
CA TYR A 19 -18.25 -7.97 -8.98
C TYR A 19 -19.77 -8.20 -9.07
N LEU A 20 -20.43 -8.30 -7.92
CA LEU A 20 -21.89 -8.20 -7.81
C LEU A 20 -22.18 -6.74 -7.44
N SER A 21 -22.28 -5.89 -8.47
CA SER A 21 -22.94 -4.60 -8.35
C SER A 21 -24.43 -4.86 -8.10
N LYS A 22 -24.85 -4.78 -6.84
CA LYS A 22 -26.25 -4.75 -6.46
C LYS A 22 -26.64 -3.28 -6.37
N ASN A 23 -27.31 -2.79 -7.42
CA ASN A 23 -28.03 -1.53 -7.40
C ASN A 23 -29.16 -1.61 -6.37
N HIS A 24 -28.91 -1.07 -5.18
CA HIS A 24 -29.93 -0.74 -4.19
C HIS A 24 -29.58 0.62 -3.61
N ASP A 25 -30.43 1.61 -3.92
CA ASP A 25 -30.51 2.97 -3.36
C ASP A 25 -29.42 3.32 -2.36
N GLN A 26 -28.21 3.58 -2.87
CA GLN A 26 -27.14 4.18 -2.11
C GLN A 26 -27.44 5.67 -2.01
N GLY A 27 -27.83 6.11 -0.81
CA GLY A 27 -27.51 7.48 -0.42
C GLY A 27 -26.04 7.71 -0.76
N VAL A 28 -25.76 8.82 -1.43
CA VAL A 28 -24.45 9.19 -1.96
C VAL A 28 -23.41 8.92 -0.87
N MET A 29 -22.46 8.01 -1.13
CA MET A 29 -21.35 7.82 -0.20
C MET A 29 -20.52 9.09 -0.21
N PRO A 30 -20.03 9.55 0.95
CA PRO A 30 -19.18 10.73 0.96
C PRO A 30 -17.90 10.47 0.16
N ASP A 31 -17.55 11.41 -0.71
CA ASP A 31 -16.37 11.33 -1.58
C ASP A 31 -15.07 11.17 -0.77
N PHE A 32 -15.03 11.69 0.46
CA PHE A 32 -13.83 11.61 1.33
C PHE A 32 -13.38 10.17 1.64
N LEU A 33 -14.25 9.17 1.50
CA LEU A 33 -13.88 7.76 1.72
C LEU A 33 -13.03 7.18 0.59
N ASP A 34 -13.03 7.83 -0.58
CA ASP A 34 -12.23 7.47 -1.74
C ASP A 34 -10.97 8.35 -1.88
N GLU A 35 -10.84 9.37 -1.02
CA GLU A 35 -9.68 10.25 -0.96
C GLU A 35 -8.62 9.74 0.02
N SER A 36 -7.38 10.23 -0.16
CA SER A 36 -6.30 9.94 0.77
C SER A 36 -6.65 10.40 2.18
N PRO A 37 -6.55 9.55 3.21
CA PRO A 37 -6.77 9.94 4.60
C PRO A 37 -5.62 10.80 5.16
N CYS A 38 -4.52 10.95 4.42
CA CYS A 38 -3.38 11.78 4.80
C CYS A 38 -3.62 13.24 4.41
N THR A 39 -3.84 14.10 5.41
CA THR A 39 -3.99 15.56 5.23
C THR A 39 -2.65 16.25 5.00
N GLU A 40 -1.57 15.71 5.57
CA GLU A 40 -0.20 16.12 5.30
C GLU A 40 0.69 14.89 5.15
N LEU A 41 1.61 14.96 4.18
CA LEU A 41 2.61 13.95 3.91
C LEU A 41 4.00 14.55 3.98
N SER A 42 4.95 13.78 4.50
CA SER A 42 6.38 14.11 4.43
C SER A 42 7.21 12.83 4.33
N VAL A 43 8.30 12.88 3.56
CA VAL A 43 9.24 11.76 3.37
C VAL A 43 10.61 12.16 3.87
N SER A 44 11.33 11.20 4.45
CA SER A 44 12.77 11.25 4.70
C SER A 44 13.43 9.94 4.27
N GLU A 45 14.75 9.80 4.43
CA GLU A 45 15.46 8.55 4.10
C GLU A 45 15.01 7.35 4.98
N GLU A 46 14.37 7.62 6.11
CA GLU A 46 13.87 6.61 7.04
C GLU A 46 12.45 6.13 6.70
N GLY A 47 11.63 6.94 6.02
CA GLY A 47 10.26 6.55 5.69
C GLY A 47 9.30 7.70 5.39
N ILE A 48 8.00 7.38 5.44
CA ILE A 48 6.89 8.32 5.22
C ILE A 48 6.16 8.59 6.54
N ILE A 49 5.83 9.86 6.75
CA ILE A 49 4.88 10.29 7.78
C ILE A 49 3.60 10.71 7.08
N CYS A 50 2.48 10.14 7.53
CA CYS A 50 1.13 10.55 7.18
C CYS A 50 0.47 11.13 8.42
N LYS A 51 0.05 12.40 8.35
CA LYS A 51 -0.83 12.99 9.35
C LYS A 51 -2.28 12.82 8.89
N VAL A 52 -3.11 12.28 9.76
CA VAL A 52 -4.54 12.11 9.54
C VAL A 52 -5.27 13.19 10.33
N GLY A 53 -6.33 13.74 9.75
CA GLY A 53 -7.17 14.77 10.36
C GLY A 53 -8.63 14.59 9.97
N GLU A 54 -9.42 15.65 10.13
CA GLU A 54 -10.83 15.65 9.71
C GLU A 54 -10.98 15.26 8.22
N PRO A 55 -12.02 14.50 7.85
CA PRO A 55 -13.13 14.02 8.69
C PRO A 55 -12.82 12.71 9.44
N PHE A 56 -11.60 12.20 9.36
CA PHE A 56 -11.15 11.03 10.12
C PHE A 56 -10.78 11.41 11.57
N TRP A 57 -9.94 10.61 12.23
CA TRP A 57 -9.42 10.91 13.55
C TRP A 57 -8.03 11.49 13.45
N TYR A 58 -7.69 12.38 14.39
CA TYR A 58 -6.35 12.95 14.46
C TYR A 58 -5.34 11.89 14.88
N THR A 59 -4.43 11.55 13.99
CA THR A 59 -3.29 10.69 14.29
C THR A 59 -2.11 10.98 13.37
N ARG A 60 -0.97 10.36 13.66
CA ARG A 60 0.24 10.42 12.87
C ARG A 60 0.84 9.02 12.76
N LEU A 61 0.85 8.47 11.55
CA LEU A 61 1.49 7.19 11.27
C LEU A 61 2.87 7.42 10.65
N PHE A 62 3.86 6.68 11.15
CA PHE A 62 5.18 6.59 10.53
C PHE A 62 5.35 5.21 9.90
N LEU A 63 5.48 5.18 8.58
CA LEU A 63 5.78 4.00 7.80
C LEU A 63 7.29 3.99 7.50
N PRO A 64 8.09 3.14 8.18
CA PRO A 64 9.51 3.04 7.89
C PRO A 64 9.76 2.31 6.58
N PHE A 65 10.80 2.71 5.85
CA PHE A 65 11.33 1.87 4.78
C PHE A 65 11.84 0.54 5.36
N PRO A 66 11.66 -0.59 4.64
CA PRO A 66 12.21 -1.86 5.08
C PRO A 66 13.75 -1.87 4.95
N HIS A 67 14.43 -2.42 5.95
CA HIS A 67 15.88 -2.61 5.90
C HIS A 67 16.26 -3.77 4.97
N LEU A 68 17.25 -3.54 4.11
CA LEU A 68 17.78 -4.48 3.15
C LEU A 68 19.23 -4.81 3.51
N TYR A 69 19.54 -6.11 3.58
CA TYR A 69 20.90 -6.60 3.72
C TYR A 69 21.29 -7.27 2.41
N VAL A 70 22.24 -6.68 1.69
CA VAL A 70 22.64 -7.09 0.34
C VAL A 70 24.10 -7.53 0.35
N ASP A 71 24.30 -8.81 0.03
CA ASP A 71 25.61 -9.37 -0.29
C ASP A 71 25.91 -9.10 -1.77
N GLU A 72 26.88 -8.23 -2.03
CA GLU A 72 27.22 -7.80 -3.40
C GLU A 72 27.73 -8.97 -4.26
N GLU A 73 28.46 -9.94 -3.68
CA GLU A 73 28.94 -11.13 -4.40
C GLU A 73 27.80 -12.09 -4.77
N ARG A 74 26.65 -11.95 -4.08
CA ARG A 74 25.49 -12.83 -4.24
C ARG A 74 24.23 -12.06 -4.62
N ILE A 75 24.36 -10.89 -5.24
CA ILE A 75 23.22 -10.05 -5.57
C ILE A 75 22.20 -10.76 -6.48
N ASP A 76 22.66 -11.61 -7.42
CA ASP A 76 21.80 -12.44 -8.29
C ASP A 76 21.00 -13.51 -7.55
N SER A 77 21.31 -13.75 -6.27
CA SER A 77 20.56 -14.65 -5.41
C SER A 77 19.33 -13.99 -4.79
N ILE A 78 19.20 -12.67 -4.87
CA ILE A 78 18.01 -11.95 -4.42
C ILE A 78 16.80 -12.40 -5.25
N ARG A 79 15.71 -12.73 -4.56
CA ARG A 79 14.47 -13.23 -5.18
C ARG A 79 13.27 -12.30 -5.00
N ALA A 80 13.33 -11.47 -3.97
CA ALA A 80 12.36 -10.43 -3.69
C ALA A 80 12.98 -9.46 -2.69
N PHE A 81 12.56 -8.21 -2.76
CA PHE A 81 12.79 -7.25 -1.70
C PHE A 81 11.64 -7.30 -0.69
N PRO A 82 11.90 -7.07 0.61
CA PRO A 82 10.86 -7.07 1.64
C PRO A 82 9.90 -5.88 1.48
N SER A 83 8.65 -6.03 1.90
CA SER A 83 7.71 -4.93 2.12
C SER A 83 7.69 -4.50 3.59
N SER A 84 7.14 -3.31 3.86
CA SER A 84 6.84 -2.86 5.23
C SER A 84 5.41 -2.32 5.30
N SER A 85 4.81 -2.34 6.49
CA SER A 85 3.51 -1.74 6.73
C SER A 85 3.34 -1.28 8.17
N VAL A 86 2.46 -0.31 8.36
CA VAL A 86 2.00 0.17 9.66
C VAL A 86 0.49 0.35 9.59
N SER A 87 -0.22 0.00 10.66
CA SER A 87 -1.66 0.20 10.73
C SER A 87 -2.06 0.86 12.04
N GLU A 88 -3.14 1.61 11.97
CA GLU A 88 -3.86 2.11 13.14
C GLU A 88 -5.34 1.85 12.97
N THR A 89 -6.00 1.50 14.07
CA THR A 89 -7.41 1.13 14.08
C THR A 89 -8.14 1.88 15.17
N ILE A 90 -9.33 2.39 14.84
CA ILE A 90 -10.32 2.87 15.80
C ILE A 90 -11.59 2.04 15.69
N GLU A 91 -12.22 1.77 16.83
CA GLU A 91 -13.42 0.93 16.85
C GLU A 91 -14.64 1.60 16.26
N PHE A 92 -14.70 2.93 16.32
CA PHE A 92 -15.86 3.70 15.91
C PHE A 92 -15.47 5.10 15.45
N LEU A 93 -16.00 5.52 14.29
CA LEU A 93 -15.85 6.86 13.74
C LEU A 93 -17.24 7.41 13.43
N LYS A 94 -17.46 8.69 13.76
CA LYS A 94 -18.72 9.38 13.50
C LYS A 94 -18.42 10.68 12.77
N THR A 95 -18.82 10.77 11.52
CA THR A 95 -18.58 11.94 10.67
C THR A 95 -19.91 12.60 10.28
N PRO A 96 -20.00 13.93 10.24
CA PRO A 96 -21.19 14.61 9.75
C PRO A 96 -21.39 14.32 8.26
N ARG A 97 -22.65 14.15 7.81
CA ARG A 97 -22.96 14.13 6.38
C ARG A 97 -23.10 15.56 5.86
N GLU A 98 -22.62 15.83 4.66
CA GLU A 98 -22.65 17.18 4.08
C GLU A 98 -24.06 17.72 3.84
N GLU A 99 -25.02 16.83 3.54
CA GLU A 99 -26.35 17.23 3.07
C GLU A 99 -27.40 17.36 4.19
N ASP A 100 -27.17 16.80 5.38
CA ASP A 100 -28.13 16.81 6.50
C ASP A 100 -27.41 16.82 7.85
N ALA A 101 -28.08 17.29 8.92
CA ALA A 101 -27.59 17.19 10.32
C ALA A 101 -27.51 15.74 10.86
N SER A 102 -27.40 14.76 9.97
CA SER A 102 -27.20 13.35 10.24
C SER A 102 -25.70 13.01 10.24
N PHE A 103 -25.38 11.85 10.79
CA PHE A 103 -24.00 11.37 10.87
C PHE A 103 -23.84 10.05 10.13
N LEU A 104 -22.71 9.90 9.45
CA LEU A 104 -22.20 8.61 9.03
C LEU A 104 -21.47 7.96 10.20
N GLU A 105 -21.84 6.72 10.50
CA GLU A 105 -21.20 5.93 11.55
C GLU A 105 -20.47 4.76 10.91
N LEU A 106 -19.16 4.68 11.15
CA LEU A 106 -18.29 3.61 10.71
C LEU A 106 -17.77 2.84 11.93
N LYS A 107 -17.56 1.54 11.75
CA LYS A 107 -16.96 0.67 12.77
C LYS A 107 -15.67 0.04 12.28
N ARG A 108 -14.77 -0.28 13.21
CA ARG A 108 -13.48 -0.94 12.94
C ARG A 108 -12.72 -0.27 11.79
N VAL A 109 -12.64 1.05 11.84
CA VAL A 109 -11.95 1.84 10.82
C VAL A 109 -10.46 1.62 11.02
N ARG A 110 -9.80 1.07 10.01
CA ARG A 110 -8.37 0.78 10.02
C ARG A 110 -7.72 1.45 8.83
N LEU A 111 -6.74 2.29 9.12
CA LEU A 111 -5.81 2.82 8.13
C LEU A 111 -4.55 1.97 8.14
N THR A 112 -4.14 1.49 6.97
CA THR A 112 -2.85 0.82 6.74
C THR A 112 -2.06 1.61 5.73
N LEU A 113 -0.79 1.89 6.05
CA LEU A 113 0.19 2.37 5.09
C LEU A 113 1.16 1.23 4.77
N SER A 114 1.58 1.11 3.53
CA SER A 114 2.56 0.09 3.15
C SER A 114 3.56 0.57 2.10
N PHE A 115 4.76 0.01 2.17
CA PHE A 115 5.77 0.10 1.12
C PHE A 115 5.89 -1.24 0.42
N GLN A 116 5.74 -1.24 -0.90
CA GLN A 116 5.98 -2.39 -1.76
C GLN A 116 7.17 -2.13 -2.69
N PRO A 117 8.06 -3.10 -2.90
CA PRO A 117 9.11 -2.94 -3.90
C PRO A 117 8.47 -2.84 -5.28
N ILE A 118 8.84 -1.82 -6.07
CA ILE A 118 8.26 -1.63 -7.40
C ILE A 118 8.88 -2.56 -8.44
N THR A 119 10.04 -3.15 -8.13
CA THR A 119 10.75 -4.04 -9.03
C THR A 119 9.96 -5.34 -9.20
N PRO A 120 9.47 -5.66 -10.41
CA PRO A 120 8.74 -6.89 -10.64
C PRO A 120 9.61 -8.12 -10.36
N THR A 121 8.99 -9.17 -9.83
CA THR A 121 9.70 -10.42 -9.48
C THR A 121 10.41 -11.07 -10.67
N TYR A 122 9.92 -10.88 -11.89
CA TYR A 122 10.56 -11.38 -13.11
C TYR A 122 11.85 -10.64 -13.49
N LEU A 123 12.10 -9.44 -12.94
CA LEU A 123 13.35 -8.69 -13.12
C LEU A 123 14.40 -9.02 -12.04
N MET A 124 14.03 -9.72 -10.97
CA MET A 124 14.96 -10.08 -9.89
C MET A 124 16.20 -10.85 -10.36
N PRO A 125 16.14 -11.77 -11.35
CA PRO A 125 17.35 -12.41 -11.86
C PRO A 125 18.34 -11.48 -12.57
N TYR A 126 17.90 -10.28 -12.95
CA TYR A 126 18.72 -9.25 -13.63
C TYR A 126 19.10 -8.12 -12.67
N ILE A 127 18.96 -8.34 -11.37
CA ILE A 127 19.16 -7.28 -10.38
C ILE A 127 20.60 -6.77 -10.37
N SER A 128 21.61 -7.62 -10.63
CA SER A 128 23.01 -7.18 -10.78
C SER A 128 23.19 -6.16 -11.90
N ASP A 129 22.46 -6.32 -13.01
CA ASP A 129 22.49 -5.39 -14.14
C ASP A 129 21.76 -4.09 -13.82
N ILE A 130 20.67 -4.15 -13.06
CA ILE A 130 19.80 -3.01 -12.73
C ILE A 130 20.37 -2.17 -11.58
N TRP A 131 20.98 -2.81 -10.59
CA TRP A 131 21.44 -2.20 -9.34
C TRP A 131 22.35 -0.97 -9.53
N PRO A 132 23.33 -0.95 -10.47
CA PRO A 132 24.15 0.22 -10.72
C PRO A 132 23.34 1.43 -11.23
N PHE A 133 22.26 1.21 -11.99
CA PHE A 133 21.39 2.29 -12.48
C PHE A 133 20.60 2.95 -11.34
N TRP A 134 20.35 2.22 -10.26
CA TRP A 134 19.80 2.78 -9.04
C TRP A 134 20.86 3.45 -8.16
N GLY A 135 22.15 3.43 -8.54
CA GLY A 135 23.23 4.03 -7.77
C GLY A 135 23.93 3.07 -6.80
N GLY A 136 23.48 1.82 -6.74
CA GLY A 136 24.16 0.76 -6.00
C GLY A 136 23.96 0.74 -4.49
N ASN A 137 23.16 1.65 -3.93
CA ASN A 137 22.92 1.77 -2.49
C ASN A 137 21.46 2.10 -2.14
N ARG A 138 20.53 1.90 -3.07
CA ARG A 138 19.10 2.21 -2.88
C ARG A 138 18.24 1.38 -3.82
N VAL A 139 16.97 1.22 -3.43
CA VAL A 139 15.96 0.45 -4.17
C VAL A 139 14.66 1.27 -4.24
N PRO A 140 13.95 1.26 -5.38
CA PRO A 140 12.70 2.01 -5.49
C PRO A 140 11.52 1.26 -4.84
N TYR A 141 10.69 2.00 -4.09
CA TYR A 141 9.52 1.51 -3.38
C TYR A 141 8.28 2.37 -3.66
N ALA A 142 7.15 1.72 -3.94
CA ALA A 142 5.84 2.37 -4.02
C ALA A 142 5.21 2.42 -2.62
N ALA A 143 4.62 3.57 -2.28
CA ALA A 143 3.84 3.72 -1.06
C ALA A 143 2.35 3.67 -1.36
N GLU A 144 1.59 3.02 -0.48
CA GLU A 144 0.15 2.81 -0.64
C GLU A 144 -0.55 3.05 0.70
N TRP A 145 -1.79 3.52 0.63
CA TRP A 145 -2.71 3.58 1.76
C TRP A 145 -3.92 2.69 1.48
N GLU A 146 -4.44 2.09 2.55
CA GLU A 146 -5.66 1.30 2.55
C GLU A 146 -6.49 1.67 3.78
N LEU A 147 -7.77 1.95 3.54
CA LEU A 147 -8.76 2.23 4.57
C LEU A 147 -9.83 1.14 4.53
N SER A 148 -9.85 0.28 5.55
CA SER A 148 -10.91 -0.73 5.72
C SER A 148 -11.87 -0.32 6.83
N TYR A 149 -13.17 -0.50 6.63
CA TYR A 149 -14.19 -0.14 7.63
C TYR A 149 -15.46 -0.97 7.45
N LEU A 150 -16.27 -1.03 8.50
CA LEU A 150 -17.64 -1.54 8.44
C LEU A 150 -18.61 -0.37 8.28
N LEU A 151 -19.48 -0.47 7.27
CA LEU A 151 -20.54 0.48 6.97
C LEU A 151 -21.91 -0.18 7.17
N LEU A 152 -22.85 0.53 7.81
CA LEU A 152 -24.23 0.06 7.94
C LEU A 152 -24.99 0.27 6.63
N VAL A 153 -25.44 -0.83 6.02
CA VAL A 153 -26.26 -0.84 4.79
C VAL A 153 -27.57 -1.56 5.12
N GLY A 154 -28.66 -0.79 5.24
CA GLY A 154 -29.92 -1.31 5.77
C GLY A 154 -29.77 -1.69 7.25
N GLU A 155 -29.85 -2.98 7.56
CA GLU A 155 -29.67 -3.53 8.92
C GLU A 155 -28.33 -4.25 9.11
N ASP A 156 -27.56 -4.43 8.05
CA ASP A 156 -26.33 -5.22 8.04
C ASP A 156 -25.07 -4.34 8.02
N TRP A 157 -24.01 -4.80 8.69
CA TRP A 157 -22.68 -4.19 8.61
C TRP A 157 -21.88 -4.86 7.50
N GLU A 158 -21.57 -4.11 6.46
CA GLU A 158 -20.77 -4.58 5.33
C GLU A 158 -19.34 -4.06 5.42
N GLU A 159 -18.38 -4.94 5.12
CA GLU A 159 -16.98 -4.55 4.99
C GLU A 159 -16.76 -3.78 3.69
N ARG A 160 -16.07 -2.65 3.83
CA ARG A 160 -15.68 -1.77 2.74
C ARG A 160 -14.19 -1.50 2.84
N LEU A 161 -13.60 -1.29 1.67
CA LEU A 161 -12.19 -1.04 1.51
C LEU A 161 -12.03 0.03 0.44
N SER A 162 -11.23 1.04 0.76
CA SER A 162 -10.73 2.02 -0.18
C SER A 162 -9.22 2.05 -0.11
N SER A 163 -8.57 2.36 -1.21
CA SER A 163 -7.11 2.32 -1.30
C SER A 163 -6.60 3.24 -2.38
N GLY A 164 -5.37 3.73 -2.20
CA GLY A 164 -4.71 4.58 -3.17
C GLY A 164 -3.20 4.53 -3.05
N LYS A 165 -2.53 5.12 -4.03
CA LYS A 165 -1.08 5.28 -4.03
C LYS A 165 -0.71 6.60 -3.38
N ILE A 166 0.42 6.62 -2.71
CA ILE A 166 1.12 7.84 -2.32
C ILE A 166 2.27 7.99 -3.31
N THR A 167 2.27 9.09 -4.04
CA THR A 167 3.23 9.41 -5.10
C THR A 167 4.08 10.61 -4.71
N PRO A 168 5.26 10.79 -5.32
CA PRO A 168 6.08 11.99 -5.13
C PRO A 168 5.32 13.31 -5.35
N THR A 169 4.33 13.34 -6.25
CA THR A 169 3.52 14.54 -6.54
C THR A 169 2.55 14.92 -5.42
N ASP A 170 2.25 14.00 -4.50
CA ASP A 170 1.36 14.26 -3.36
C ASP A 170 2.08 15.01 -2.23
N ILE A 171 3.39 15.25 -2.36
CA ILE A 171 4.26 15.75 -1.29
C ILE A 171 4.89 17.08 -1.73
N PRO A 172 4.39 18.21 -1.23
CA PRO A 172 4.98 19.51 -1.49
C PRO A 172 6.45 19.55 -1.03
N ASP A 173 7.29 20.21 -1.83
CA ASP A 173 8.72 20.43 -1.54
C ASP A 173 9.52 19.14 -1.29
N LEU A 174 9.10 18.00 -1.87
CA LEU A 174 9.85 16.75 -1.81
C LEU A 174 11.24 16.94 -2.44
N GLN A 175 12.28 16.54 -1.70
CA GLN A 175 13.65 16.62 -2.20
C GLN A 175 13.85 15.61 -3.33
N ASP A 176 14.40 16.05 -4.47
CA ASP A 176 14.58 15.24 -5.69
C ASP A 176 15.26 13.88 -5.44
N HIS A 177 16.23 13.83 -4.51
CA HIS A 177 16.96 12.60 -4.21
C HIS A 177 16.12 11.53 -3.49
N LEU A 178 14.94 11.87 -2.96
CA LEU A 178 13.99 10.92 -2.35
C LEU A 178 12.98 10.39 -3.36
N ALA A 179 12.78 11.09 -4.48
CA ALA A 179 11.84 10.71 -5.53
C ALA A 179 12.49 9.73 -6.51
N ALA A 180 11.88 8.56 -6.69
CA ALA A 180 12.37 7.54 -7.60
C ALA A 180 11.61 7.54 -8.92
N ASP A 181 12.33 7.84 -10.00
CA ASP A 181 11.94 7.55 -11.38
C ASP A 181 12.29 6.10 -11.71
N ALA A 182 11.48 5.18 -11.20
CA ALA A 182 11.76 3.74 -11.24
C ALA A 182 11.65 3.14 -12.65
N ASP A 183 10.91 3.78 -13.55
CA ASP A 183 10.69 3.36 -14.93
C ASP A 183 11.39 4.26 -15.97
N PHE A 184 12.21 5.21 -15.53
CA PHE A 184 13.05 6.09 -16.35
C PHE A 184 12.23 6.93 -17.36
N ASN A 185 11.02 7.33 -16.99
CA ASN A 185 10.11 8.09 -17.83
C ASN A 185 10.16 9.61 -17.56
N ASN A 186 11.06 10.06 -16.67
CA ASN A 186 11.19 11.43 -16.14
C ASN A 186 10.00 11.89 -15.29
N ASN A 187 9.18 10.98 -14.78
CA ASN A 187 8.06 11.26 -13.89
C ASN A 187 8.12 10.32 -12.66
N PRO A 188 8.73 10.78 -11.55
CA PRO A 188 8.88 9.96 -10.35
C PRO A 188 7.55 9.40 -9.85
N SER A 189 7.50 8.09 -9.70
CA SER A 189 6.29 7.33 -9.32
C SER A 189 6.47 6.52 -8.03
N ALA A 190 7.67 6.57 -7.45
CA ALA A 190 8.08 5.81 -6.27
C ALA A 190 9.04 6.63 -5.40
N PHE A 191 9.53 6.05 -4.31
CA PHE A 191 10.51 6.64 -3.41
C PHE A 191 11.78 5.80 -3.35
N TRP A 192 12.92 6.44 -3.19
CA TRP A 192 14.19 5.76 -2.96
C TRP A 192 14.29 5.28 -1.51
N ASN A 193 14.43 3.97 -1.31
CA ASN A 193 14.78 3.38 -0.03
C ASN A 193 16.31 3.31 0.10
N TYR A 194 16.86 4.09 1.03
CA TYR A 194 18.29 4.13 1.37
C TYR A 194 18.67 3.22 2.54
N GLN A 195 17.72 2.50 3.13
CA GLN A 195 17.96 1.53 4.21
C GLN A 195 18.58 0.23 3.67
N VAL A 196 19.69 0.36 2.92
CA VAL A 196 20.43 -0.72 2.29
C VAL A 196 21.80 -0.84 2.94
N GLU A 197 22.05 -1.97 3.58
CA GLU A 197 23.36 -2.34 4.10
C GLU A 197 24.06 -3.29 3.12
N LEU A 198 25.20 -2.85 2.61
CA LEU A 198 26.04 -3.64 1.70
C LEU A 198 27.07 -4.43 2.50
N SER A 199 27.06 -5.74 2.35
CA SER A 199 28.14 -6.62 2.79
C SER A 199 28.97 -7.06 1.59
N LYS A 200 30.28 -7.12 1.80
CA LYS A 200 31.24 -7.73 0.88
C LYS A 200 31.44 -9.20 1.19
#